data_AF-Q9RIB2-F1
#
_entry.id   AF-Q9RIB2-F1
#
_cell.length_a   1.000
_cell.length_b   1.000
_cell.length_c   1.000
_cell.angle_alpha   90.00
_cell.angle_beta   90.00
_cell.angle_gamma   90.00
#
_symmetry.space_group_name_H-M   'P 1'
#
loop_
_entity.id
_entity.type
_entity.pdbx_description
1 polymer ?
#
loop_
_entity_poly.entity_id
_entity_poly.type
_entity_poly.pdbx_seq_one_letter_code
_entity_poly.pdbx_strand_id
1 'polypeptide(L)'
;GTEEIYFSTFHLGVDGGIEVTASHNPIDYNGMKLVREGSRPISGDTGLRDIQYLAEQNEFPPVDSKKRGGYKKISIINDYVEHLINYINPSLFKPLKLVVNTGNGAAGHVIDALEKRFSELNIPITLIKIHHEPDGTFPNGIPNPL
;
A
#
# COMPACT_ATOMS: atom_id res chain seq x y z
N GLY A 1 0.73 2.30 -1.19
CA GLY A 1 -0.18 1.42 -1.95
C GLY A 1 -0.09 -0.02 -1.48
N THR A 2 0.40 -0.93 -2.31
CA THR A 2 0.39 -2.38 -2.01
C THR A 2 1.17 -2.72 -0.73
N GLU A 3 2.32 -2.10 -0.53
CA GLU A 3 3.21 -2.31 0.62
C GLU A 3 2.55 -1.89 1.93
N GLU A 4 1.73 -0.84 1.89
CA GLU A 4 0.95 -0.37 3.05
C GLU A 4 -0.14 -1.38 3.43
N ILE A 5 -0.77 -2.05 2.46
CA ILE A 5 -1.72 -3.13 2.76
C ILE A 5 -1.01 -4.32 3.40
N TYR A 6 0.17 -4.68 2.91
CA TYR A 6 0.94 -5.78 3.50
C TYR A 6 1.31 -5.41 4.93
N PHE A 7 1.89 -4.23 5.14
CA PHE A 7 2.18 -3.70 6.47
C PHE A 7 0.97 -3.74 7.40
N SER A 8 -0.19 -3.28 6.91
CA SER A 8 -1.44 -3.26 7.66
C SER A 8 -1.83 -4.64 8.18
N THR A 9 -1.65 -5.70 7.39
CA THR A 9 -2.05 -7.06 7.79
C THR A 9 -1.36 -7.54 9.05
N PHE A 10 -0.05 -7.32 9.16
CA PHE A 10 0.70 -7.75 10.35
C PHE A 10 0.59 -6.72 11.49
N HIS A 11 0.62 -5.42 11.17
CA HIS A 11 0.58 -4.35 12.17
C HIS A 11 -0.75 -4.30 12.92
N LEU A 12 -1.87 -4.44 12.19
CA LEU A 12 -3.21 -4.43 12.79
C LEU A 12 -3.65 -5.80 13.29
N GLY A 13 -2.91 -6.88 12.98
CA GLY A 13 -3.27 -8.24 13.33
C GLY A 13 -4.59 -8.71 12.70
N VAL A 14 -4.85 -8.30 11.46
CA VAL A 14 -6.06 -8.69 10.70
C VAL A 14 -5.84 -9.99 9.94
N ASP A 15 -6.94 -10.67 9.60
CA ASP A 15 -6.92 -11.99 8.94
C ASP A 15 -6.42 -11.96 7.49
N GLY A 16 -6.38 -10.78 6.87
CA GLY A 16 -5.91 -10.59 5.51
C GLY A 16 -6.12 -9.17 4.99
N GLY A 17 -5.72 -8.94 3.75
CA GLY A 17 -5.81 -7.65 3.08
C GLY A 17 -6.10 -7.81 1.59
N ILE A 18 -6.78 -6.81 1.03
CA ILE A 18 -7.03 -6.70 -0.40
C ILE A 18 -6.59 -5.31 -0.82
N GLU A 19 -5.63 -5.24 -1.74
CA GLU A 19 -5.26 -4.00 -2.42
C GLU A 19 -5.96 -3.96 -3.78
N VAL A 20 -6.74 -2.92 -4.04
CA VAL A 20 -7.34 -2.69 -5.36
C VAL A 20 -6.35 -1.91 -6.21
N THR A 21 -5.73 -2.58 -7.17
CA THR A 21 -4.68 -2.00 -8.02
C THR A 21 -4.45 -2.82 -9.29
N ALA A 22 -4.06 -2.13 -10.36
CA ALA A 22 -3.52 -2.75 -11.58
C ALA A 22 -1.99 -2.65 -11.65
N SER A 23 -1.31 -2.25 -10.57
CA SER A 23 0.13 -2.01 -10.54
C SER A 23 0.59 -1.02 -11.63
N HIS A 24 1.17 -1.51 -12.73
CA HIS A 24 1.73 -0.72 -13.84
C HIS A 24 0.96 -0.96 -15.15
N ASN A 25 -0.18 -1.65 -15.10
CA ASN A 25 -1.01 -1.95 -16.26
C ASN A 25 -1.68 -0.68 -16.83
N PRO A 26 -2.15 -0.75 -18.10
CA PRO A 26 -2.97 0.29 -18.73
C PRO A 26 -4.11 0.84 -17.85
N ILE A 27 -4.48 2.10 -18.04
CA ILE A 27 -5.46 2.83 -17.20
C ILE A 27 -6.84 2.16 -17.13
N ASP A 28 -7.20 1.40 -18.16
CA ASP A 28 -8.44 0.63 -18.26
C ASP A 28 -8.43 -0.69 -17.47
N TYR A 29 -7.31 -1.02 -16.82
CA TYR A 29 -7.17 -2.21 -15.99
C TYR A 29 -7.38 -1.87 -14.52
N ASN A 30 -7.97 -2.83 -13.80
CA ASN A 30 -7.94 -2.86 -12.34
C ASN A 30 -7.87 -4.32 -11.89
N GLY A 31 -7.51 -4.53 -10.63
CA GLY A 31 -7.34 -5.86 -10.08
C GLY A 31 -7.37 -5.84 -8.56
N MET A 32 -7.25 -7.02 -7.98
CA MET A 32 -7.15 -7.21 -6.54
C MET A 32 -5.89 -8.03 -6.26
N LYS A 33 -5.00 -7.50 -5.42
CA LYS A 33 -3.94 -8.28 -4.80
C LYS A 33 -4.43 -8.73 -3.44
N LEU A 34 -4.44 -10.03 -3.20
CA LEU A 34 -4.87 -10.60 -1.92
C LEU A 34 -3.65 -11.03 -1.10
N VAL A 35 -3.72 -10.78 0.20
CA VAL A 35 -2.68 -11.17 1.16
C VAL A 35 -3.33 -11.70 2.43
N ARG A 36 -2.71 -12.69 3.05
CA ARG A 36 -3.18 -13.33 4.28
C ARG A 36 -2.67 -12.63 5.53
N GLU A 37 -3.08 -13.14 6.69
CA GLU A 37 -2.62 -12.69 7.99
C GLU A 37 -1.09 -12.63 8.05
N GLY A 38 -0.55 -11.59 8.70
CA GLY A 38 0.90 -11.44 8.84
C GLY A 38 1.66 -11.30 7.52
N SER A 39 1.04 -10.71 6.49
CA SER A 39 1.61 -10.53 5.13
C SER A 39 1.94 -11.81 4.38
N ARG A 40 1.30 -12.94 4.73
CA ARG A 40 1.56 -14.21 4.05
C ARG A 40 1.05 -14.16 2.61
N PRO A 41 1.85 -14.57 1.61
CA PRO A 41 1.41 -14.61 0.23
C PRO A 41 0.30 -15.65 0.05
N ILE A 42 -0.64 -15.35 -0.84
CA ILE A 42 -1.68 -16.29 -1.28
C ILE A 42 -1.33 -16.74 -2.70
N SER A 43 -1.13 -18.04 -2.85
CA SER A 43 -0.91 -18.73 -4.13
C SER A 43 -2.07 -19.69 -4.41
N GLY A 44 -2.03 -20.37 -5.56
CA GLY A 44 -3.06 -21.32 -5.96
C GLY A 44 -3.28 -22.44 -4.94
N ASP A 45 -2.20 -22.89 -4.29
CA ASP A 45 -2.18 -23.94 -3.26
C ASP A 45 -2.40 -23.43 -1.83
N THR A 46 -2.36 -22.11 -1.59
CA THR A 46 -2.50 -21.55 -0.23
C THR A 46 -3.75 -20.68 -0.03
N GLY A 47 -4.70 -20.76 -0.98
CA GLY A 47 -6.06 -20.23 -0.82
C GLY A 47 -6.65 -19.57 -2.06
N LEU A 48 -5.85 -19.23 -3.09
CA LEU A 48 -6.37 -18.49 -4.24
C LEU A 48 -7.39 -19.31 -5.06
N ARG A 49 -7.17 -20.63 -5.19
CA ARG A 49 -8.13 -21.52 -5.84
C ARG A 49 -9.40 -21.71 -5.02
N ASP A 50 -9.31 -21.68 -3.70
CA ASP A 50 -10.49 -21.77 -2.83
C ASP A 50 -11.35 -20.51 -2.97
N ILE A 51 -10.72 -19.33 -3.03
CA ILE A 51 -11.40 -18.06 -3.30
C ILE A 51 -12.07 -18.07 -4.67
N GLN A 52 -11.36 -18.55 -5.70
CA GLN A 52 -11.92 -18.73 -7.04
C GLN A 52 -13.15 -19.64 -6.99
N TYR A 53 -13.03 -20.82 -6.38
CA TYR A 53 -14.11 -21.78 -6.28
C TYR A 53 -15.34 -21.18 -5.57
N LEU A 54 -15.14 -20.50 -4.44
CA LEU A 54 -16.22 -19.82 -3.70
C LEU A 54 -16.92 -18.76 -4.54
N ALA A 55 -16.15 -17.95 -5.29
CA ALA A 55 -16.69 -16.92 -6.17
C ALA A 55 -17.48 -17.52 -7.35
N GLU A 56 -17.00 -18.62 -7.93
CA GLU A 56 -17.64 -19.32 -9.04
C GLU A 56 -18.94 -20.02 -8.61
N GLN A 57 -18.98 -20.64 -7.43
CA GLN A 57 -20.21 -21.23 -6.89
C GLN A 57 -21.24 -20.15 -6.54
N ASN A 58 -20.79 -19.03 -5.95
CA ASN A 58 -21.64 -17.92 -5.54
C ASN A 58 -22.80 -18.34 -4.59
N GLU A 59 -22.57 -19.39 -3.78
CA GLU A 59 -23.52 -19.92 -2.82
C GLU A 59 -23.21 -19.41 -1.40
N PHE A 60 -23.60 -18.17 -1.12
CA PHE A 60 -23.42 -17.56 0.20
C PHE A 60 -24.69 -17.70 1.07
N PRO A 61 -24.56 -18.04 2.36
CA PRO A 61 -25.72 -18.07 3.24
C PRO A 61 -26.32 -16.66 3.39
N PRO A 62 -27.63 -16.55 3.68
CA PRO A 62 -28.24 -15.26 3.97
C PRO A 62 -27.54 -14.60 5.18
N VAL A 63 -27.39 -13.28 5.12
CA VAL A 63 -26.73 -12.51 6.18
C VAL A 63 -27.55 -12.56 7.47
N ASP A 64 -26.95 -13.04 8.56
CA ASP A 64 -27.50 -12.89 9.91
C ASP A 64 -27.28 -11.46 10.40
N SER A 65 -28.35 -10.66 10.45
CA SER A 65 -28.30 -9.25 10.85
C SER A 65 -27.77 -9.05 12.28
N LYS A 66 -27.90 -10.03 13.17
CA LYS A 66 -27.38 -9.97 14.55
C LYS A 66 -25.87 -10.22 14.64
N LYS A 67 -25.24 -10.75 13.58
CA LYS A 67 -23.81 -11.07 13.50
C LYS A 67 -23.06 -10.26 12.45
N ARG A 68 -23.67 -9.21 11.90
CA ARG A 68 -23.04 -8.37 10.88
C ARG A 68 -21.80 -7.69 11.44
N GLY A 69 -20.68 -7.79 10.71
CA GLY A 69 -19.45 -7.07 11.04
C GLY A 69 -19.60 -5.55 10.92
N GLY A 70 -18.60 -4.83 11.43
CA GLY A 70 -18.51 -3.38 11.34
C GLY A 70 -17.57 -2.89 10.23
N TYR A 71 -17.59 -1.59 9.97
CA TYR A 71 -16.65 -0.91 9.09
C TYR A 71 -15.91 0.18 9.85
N LYS A 72 -14.59 0.24 9.70
CA LYS A 72 -13.75 1.29 10.28
C LYS A 72 -12.75 1.77 9.23
N LYS A 73 -12.55 3.09 9.17
CA LYS A 73 -11.43 3.69 8.44
C LYS A 73 -10.25 3.80 9.40
N ILE A 74 -9.12 3.25 9.00
CA ILE A 74 -7.87 3.29 9.76
C ILE A 74 -6.80 3.83 8.82
N SER A 75 -6.06 4.84 9.29
CA SER A 75 -4.84 5.27 8.64
C SER A 75 -3.65 4.68 9.41
N ILE A 76 -2.73 4.07 8.67
CA ILE A 76 -1.50 3.46 9.20
C ILE A 76 -0.26 4.24 8.81
N ILE A 77 -0.42 5.41 8.18
CA ILE A 77 0.69 6.14 7.54
C ILE A 77 1.83 6.44 8.53
N ASN A 78 1.51 6.86 9.75
CA ASN A 78 2.52 7.15 10.75
C ASN A 78 3.23 5.86 11.18
N ASP A 79 2.48 4.80 11.52
CA ASP A 79 3.04 3.52 11.94
C ASP A 79 3.93 2.90 10.86
N TYR A 80 3.49 2.99 9.60
CA TYR A 80 4.24 2.51 8.44
C TYR A 80 5.55 3.26 8.26
N VAL A 81 5.52 4.59 8.32
CA VAL A 81 6.74 5.38 8.17
C VAL A 81 7.69 5.19 9.36
N GLU A 82 7.19 5.12 10.60
CA GLU A 82 8.04 4.78 11.75
C GLU A 82 8.71 3.42 11.58
N HIS A 83 7.97 2.43 11.06
CA HIS A 83 8.53 1.12 10.75
C HIS A 83 9.66 1.21 9.70
N LEU A 84 9.50 2.03 8.65
CA LEU A 84 10.55 2.27 7.66
C LEU A 84 11.78 2.97 8.25
N ILE A 85 11.57 3.95 9.13
CA ILE A 85 12.65 4.67 9.81
C ILE A 85 13.52 3.73 10.66
N ASN A 86 12.93 2.69 11.25
CA ASN A 86 13.68 1.71 12.05
C ASN A 86 14.71 0.90 11.24
N TYR A 87 14.65 0.91 9.90
CA TYR A 87 15.65 0.26 9.04
C TYR A 87 16.92 1.09 8.83
N ILE A 88 16.90 2.38 9.16
CA ILE A 88 18.00 3.28 8.86
C ILE A 88 18.62 3.84 10.13
N ASN A 89 19.90 4.23 10.04
CA ASN A 89 20.55 5.02 11.08
C ASN A 89 20.66 6.48 10.61
N PRO A 90 19.86 7.42 11.17
CA PRO A 90 19.86 8.83 10.78
C PRO A 90 21.24 9.49 10.79
N SER A 91 22.12 9.09 11.71
CA SER A 91 23.46 9.68 11.88
C SER A 91 24.43 9.39 10.72
N LEU A 92 24.12 8.39 9.88
CA LEU A 92 24.97 8.01 8.75
C LEU A 92 24.66 8.81 7.48
N PHE A 93 23.58 9.59 7.47
CA PHE A 93 23.17 10.34 6.29
C PHE A 93 24.04 11.59 6.09
N LYS A 94 24.43 11.81 4.84
CA LYS A 94 25.06 13.05 4.37
C LYS A 94 24.04 13.87 3.59
N PRO A 95 24.23 15.20 3.48
CA PRO A 95 23.38 16.04 2.65
C PRO A 95 23.18 15.45 1.25
N LEU A 96 21.93 15.16 0.91
CA LEU A 96 21.56 14.54 -0.36
C LEU A 96 20.30 15.20 -0.91
N LYS A 97 20.31 15.49 -2.20
CA LYS A 97 19.15 16.00 -2.94
C LYS A 97 18.67 14.93 -3.89
N LEU A 98 17.41 14.54 -3.76
CA LEU A 98 16.80 13.44 -4.51
C LEU A 98 15.63 13.98 -5.33
N VAL A 99 15.54 13.57 -6.60
CA VAL A 99 14.32 13.75 -7.39
C VAL A 99 13.47 12.50 -7.24
N VAL A 100 12.21 12.66 -6.86
CA VAL A 100 11.26 11.57 -6.64
C VAL A 100 10.07 11.75 -7.55
N ASN A 101 9.80 10.74 -8.39
CA ASN A 101 8.65 10.69 -9.28
C ASN A 101 7.68 9.63 -8.78
N THR A 102 6.51 10.02 -8.29
CA THR A 102 5.48 9.06 -7.86
C THR A 102 4.49 8.73 -8.98
N GLY A 103 4.66 9.32 -10.18
CA GLY A 103 3.91 9.01 -11.39
C GLY A 103 2.40 9.22 -11.24
N ASN A 104 1.99 10.19 -10.42
CA ASN A 104 0.61 10.43 -10.01
C ASN A 104 -0.08 9.21 -9.35
N GLY A 105 0.72 8.25 -8.90
CA GLY A 105 0.27 7.01 -8.27
C GLY A 105 0.12 7.12 -6.75
N ALA A 106 -0.03 5.96 -6.11
CA ALA A 106 -0.34 5.84 -4.69
C ALA A 106 0.85 5.99 -3.73
N ALA A 107 1.98 6.58 -4.16
CA ALA A 107 3.18 6.73 -3.35
C ALA A 107 3.36 8.14 -2.76
N GLY A 108 2.66 9.16 -3.29
CA GLY A 108 2.84 10.56 -2.91
C GLY A 108 2.75 10.81 -1.40
N HIS A 109 1.68 10.35 -0.77
CA HIS A 109 1.45 10.57 0.66
C HIS A 109 2.49 9.88 1.56
N VAL A 110 3.07 8.75 1.13
CA VAL A 110 4.18 8.09 1.84
C VAL A 110 5.44 8.93 1.77
N ILE A 111 5.73 9.50 0.60
CA ILE A 111 6.89 10.38 0.42
C ILE A 111 6.76 11.64 1.28
N ASP A 112 5.58 12.23 1.39
CA ASP A 112 5.35 13.39 2.27
C ASP A 112 5.54 13.04 3.76
N ALA A 113 5.03 11.88 4.18
CA ALA A 113 5.19 11.43 5.56
C ALA A 113 6.66 11.10 5.89
N LEU A 114 7.41 10.51 4.95
CA LEU A 114 8.86 10.30 5.08
C LEU A 114 9.62 11.63 5.15
N GLU A 115 9.31 12.60 4.29
CA GLU A 115 9.93 13.93 4.30
C GLU A 115 9.73 14.63 5.65
N LYS A 116 8.52 14.55 6.21
CA LYS A 116 8.23 15.04 7.56
C LYS A 116 9.10 14.35 8.62
N ARG A 117 9.25 13.02 8.56
CA ARG A 117 10.11 12.26 9.49
C ARG A 117 11.58 12.59 9.33
N PHE A 118 12.06 12.81 8.11
CA PHE A 118 13.44 13.24 7.86
C PHE A 118 13.71 14.60 8.52
N SER A 119 12.79 15.55 8.39
CA SER A 119 12.88 16.84 9.07
C SER A 119 12.93 16.70 10.60
N GLU A 120 12.02 15.91 11.18
CA GLU A 120 11.97 15.66 12.64
C GLU A 120 13.24 14.99 13.19
N LEU A 121 13.88 14.13 12.40
CA LEU A 121 15.10 13.41 12.76
C LEU A 121 16.39 14.14 12.35
N ASN A 122 16.28 15.35 11.78
CA ASN A 122 17.41 16.10 11.20
C ASN A 122 18.21 15.29 10.16
N ILE A 123 17.54 14.40 9.41
CA ILE A 123 18.14 13.68 8.29
C ILE A 123 18.29 14.68 7.13
N PRO A 124 19.51 14.92 6.62
CA PRO A 124 19.77 15.99 5.66
C PRO A 124 19.41 15.59 4.22
N ILE A 125 18.17 15.17 3.99
CA ILE A 125 17.64 14.85 2.66
C ILE A 125 16.72 15.98 2.19
N THR A 126 16.92 16.46 0.97
CA THR A 126 15.99 17.35 0.27
C THR A 126 15.31 16.58 -0.86
N LEU A 127 13.98 16.55 -0.89
CA LEU A 127 13.24 15.92 -1.96
C LEU A 127 12.75 16.97 -2.98
N ILE A 128 12.94 16.67 -4.25
CA ILE A 128 12.32 17.36 -5.38
C ILE A 128 11.26 16.42 -5.92
N LYS A 129 9.99 16.74 -5.66
CA LYS A 129 8.85 15.87 -5.97
C LYS A 129 8.28 16.24 -7.34
N ILE A 130 8.16 15.26 -8.24
CA ILE A 130 7.56 15.42 -9.57
C ILE A 130 6.42 14.44 -9.75
N HIS A 131 5.37 14.87 -10.47
CA HIS A 131 4.13 14.10 -10.68
C HIS A 131 3.59 13.54 -9.35
N HIS A 132 3.62 14.37 -8.30
CA HIS A 132 3.51 13.93 -6.90
C HIS A 132 2.07 13.65 -6.47
N GLU A 133 1.17 14.55 -6.85
CA GLU A 133 -0.24 14.50 -6.48
C GLU A 133 -0.92 13.28 -7.12
N PRO A 134 -1.60 12.43 -6.34
CA PRO A 134 -2.34 11.29 -6.87
C PRO A 134 -3.41 11.73 -7.88
N ASP A 135 -3.33 11.19 -9.09
CA ASP A 135 -4.30 11.42 -10.17
C ASP A 135 -4.49 10.13 -10.98
N GLY A 136 -5.66 9.51 -10.83
CA GLY A 136 -6.01 8.25 -11.49
C GLY A 136 -6.17 8.35 -13.01
N THR A 137 -6.12 9.57 -13.58
CA THR A 137 -6.05 9.77 -15.04
C THR A 137 -4.62 9.62 -15.58
N PHE A 138 -3.62 9.56 -14.70
CA PHE A 138 -2.20 9.44 -15.03
C PHE A 138 -1.75 10.43 -16.13
N PRO A 139 -1.87 11.75 -15.89
CA PRO A 139 -1.67 12.78 -16.91
C PRO A 139 -0.24 12.80 -17.50
N ASN A 140 0.72 12.21 -16.79
CA ASN A 140 2.12 12.13 -17.18
C ASN A 140 2.53 10.71 -17.60
N GLY A 141 1.55 9.88 -17.97
CA GLY A 141 1.74 8.46 -18.27
C GLY A 141 1.57 7.60 -17.02
N ILE A 142 1.27 6.33 -17.28
CA ILE A 142 1.09 5.30 -16.25
C ILE A 142 2.42 5.13 -15.50
N PRO A 143 2.40 4.93 -14.17
CA PRO A 143 3.60 4.72 -13.35
C PRO A 143 4.23 3.34 -13.63
N ASN A 144 4.74 3.17 -14.85
CA ASN A 144 5.59 2.07 -15.27
C ASN A 144 7.04 2.57 -15.23
N PRO A 145 7.90 2.04 -14.34
CA PRO A 145 9.27 2.54 -14.17
C PRO A 145 10.26 2.06 -15.24
N LEU A 146 9.76 1.57 -16.40
CA LEU A 146 10.54 1.02 -17.52
C LEU A 146 10.49 1.92 -18.76
#